data_AF-L1IGN4-F1
#
_entry.id   AF-L1IGN4-F1
#
_cell.length_a   1.000
_cell.length_b   1.000
_cell.length_c   1.000
_cell.angle_alpha   90.00
_cell.angle_beta   90.00
_cell.angle_gamma   90.00
#
_symmetry.space_group_name_H-M   'P 1'
#
loop_
_entity.id
_entity.type
_entity.pdbx_description
1 polymer ?
#
loop_
_entity_poly.entity_id
_entity_poly.type
_entity_poly.pdbx_seq_one_letter_code
_entity_poly.pdbx_strand_id
1 'polypeptide(L)'
;MLTKYEEAENEYDLPAPMFPDIKSAKVHKEKNAKPPGLKRLDTLVILTAEVLIMIVYGLFVRQDPIPKPPYPSPGPGDNPGLIDYVEPFKRYPPGYDNYSGSPRSSQFKLQEYYSSFIQISFFVFLAMPWSFSFLRKFSYASATFALFTACVSIQFGTVMMQFVDRVHCVFLKSLLTSPQFPISDAILARLGLKDYQYKCQIQIPPVEVQDDFGMRQLRQGCYCRMWDEMSANKTLITYMPLVAAQTLLVTGHHNFDTFSFAFSFQNIIDGMYATLPTLISFGVLVGKMAPAQNVVLAFMNVLFYAFNYWVCIYLIGAFDGTGGAVTTHVFGAFFGAACAAVATPEGAESDPDSQGRYQSEILSLFGSLMMWAYYPSYNSFYAPSTTQQTVAVNTYLALLGSSIAGLSASAIFNGNLKLTVFDAQRSCIAGGVAMGSVANLLATPWQATLIGACGGVVCSFSGHFIRLFCVERLGIHDTVGVMSMHGFPGLVGWLAGVFMLLPLNDDILKGDLQNNYLTYEVPWSAVLQHRNGNGDAAFYQAVIAPMTISIALVTGMIAGTIANKVTTIEKRYMYKDNTFFQVPEDFQTQEEHIADIHMQEEEDEGDEAFL
;
A
#
# COMPACT_ATOMS: atom_id res chain seq x y z
N MET A 1 -54.13 26.46 7.07
CA MET A 1 -53.40 25.16 7.01
C MET A 1 -52.24 25.20 8.00
N LEU A 2 -52.61 25.25 9.27
CA LEU A 2 -51.79 25.12 10.48
C LEU A 2 -52.85 25.04 11.58
N THR A 3 -53.35 23.80 11.81
CA THR A 3 -54.21 23.31 12.91
C THR A 3 -54.94 22.06 12.42
N LYS A 4 -54.35 20.88 12.67
CA LYS A 4 -55.00 19.55 12.67
C LYS A 4 -53.96 18.46 13.02
N TYR A 5 -53.33 18.58 14.19
CA TYR A 5 -52.41 17.56 14.71
C TYR A 5 -52.43 17.47 16.24
N GLU A 6 -53.58 17.73 16.84
CA GLU A 6 -53.87 17.40 18.24
C GLU A 6 -55.29 16.82 18.26
N GLU A 7 -55.52 15.81 19.10
CA GLU A 7 -56.70 14.91 19.18
C GLU A 7 -56.58 13.61 18.37
N ALA A 8 -55.72 12.70 18.84
CA ALA A 8 -55.96 11.24 18.75
C ALA A 8 -55.08 10.47 19.75
N GLU A 9 -55.16 10.81 21.04
CA GLU A 9 -54.67 9.93 22.11
C GLU A 9 -55.79 9.75 23.14
N ASN A 10 -56.60 8.71 22.92
CA ASN A 10 -57.18 7.90 23.98
C ASN A 10 -57.86 6.68 23.36
N GLU A 11 -57.73 5.56 24.08
CA GLU A 11 -58.51 4.32 23.95
C GLU A 11 -57.96 3.24 23.00
N TYR A 12 -56.99 2.46 23.50
CA TYR A 12 -56.91 1.00 23.28
C TYR A 12 -56.27 0.31 24.49
N ASP A 13 -57.11 -0.25 25.37
CA ASP A 13 -56.72 -1.26 26.35
C ASP A 13 -56.26 -2.53 25.61
N LEU A 14 -54.99 -2.91 25.76
CA LEU A 14 -54.46 -4.20 25.34
C LEU A 14 -54.02 -5.00 26.58
N PRO A 15 -54.36 -6.30 26.67
CA PRO A 15 -54.07 -7.10 27.85
C PRO A 15 -52.56 -7.35 27.99
N ALA A 16 -52.07 -7.23 29.22
CA ALA A 16 -50.69 -7.52 29.61
C ALA A 16 -50.24 -8.91 29.10
N PRO A 17 -49.07 -9.04 28.46
CA PRO A 17 -48.59 -10.34 28.05
C PRO A 17 -48.01 -11.07 29.28
N MET A 18 -48.76 -12.06 29.75
CA MET A 18 -48.29 -13.07 30.69
C MET A 18 -47.28 -13.97 29.97
N PHE A 19 -46.00 -13.64 30.00
CA PHE A 19 -44.92 -14.54 29.54
C PHE A 19 -44.36 -15.33 30.73
N PRO A 20 -44.25 -16.67 30.62
CA PRO A 20 -43.58 -17.48 31.64
C PRO A 20 -42.07 -17.20 31.65
N ASP A 21 -41.54 -17.08 32.86
CA ASP A 21 -40.21 -16.65 33.27
C ASP A 21 -39.09 -17.66 32.94
N ILE A 22 -38.90 -17.98 31.65
CA ILE A 22 -37.93 -19.00 31.19
C ILE A 22 -36.87 -18.42 30.23
N LYS A 23 -37.05 -17.20 29.70
CA LYS A 23 -36.05 -16.54 28.83
C LYS A 23 -34.98 -15.76 29.60
N SER A 24 -35.27 -15.24 30.79
CA SER A 24 -34.33 -14.46 31.62
C SER A 24 -33.11 -15.29 32.06
N ALA A 25 -33.34 -16.54 32.46
CA ALA A 25 -32.27 -17.45 32.89
C ALA A 25 -31.32 -17.89 31.76
N LYS A 26 -31.81 -18.00 30.51
CA LYS A 26 -30.98 -18.39 29.35
C LYS A 26 -30.13 -17.21 28.87
N VAL A 27 -30.70 -16.00 28.89
CA VAL A 27 -29.97 -14.75 28.61
C VAL A 27 -28.94 -14.44 29.70
N HIS A 28 -29.24 -14.71 30.98
CA HIS A 28 -28.26 -14.57 32.07
C HIS A 28 -27.16 -15.64 32.03
N LYS A 29 -27.45 -16.89 31.63
CA LYS A 29 -26.42 -17.92 31.46
C LYS A 29 -25.46 -17.64 30.30
N GLU A 30 -25.95 -16.99 29.24
CA GLU A 30 -25.10 -16.57 28.10
C GLU A 30 -24.27 -15.32 28.40
N LYS A 31 -24.79 -14.38 29.20
CA LYS A 31 -24.01 -13.20 29.67
C LYS A 31 -22.79 -13.58 30.53
N ASN A 32 -22.86 -14.71 31.25
CA ASN A 32 -21.80 -15.20 32.13
C ASN A 32 -20.89 -16.29 31.51
N ALA A 33 -21.05 -16.58 30.21
CA ALA A 33 -20.15 -17.51 29.53
C ALA A 33 -18.80 -16.82 29.27
N LYS A 34 -17.73 -17.35 29.87
CA LYS A 34 -16.36 -16.86 29.66
C LYS A 34 -16.08 -16.82 28.15
N PRO A 35 -15.66 -15.68 27.58
CA PRO A 35 -15.39 -15.60 26.15
C PRO A 35 -14.36 -16.67 25.77
N PRO A 36 -14.56 -17.37 24.63
CA PRO A 36 -13.60 -18.34 24.16
C PRO A 36 -12.33 -17.56 23.84
N GLY A 37 -11.24 -17.96 24.48
CA GLY A 37 -9.92 -17.49 24.07
C GLY A 37 -9.59 -17.95 22.65
N LEU A 38 -8.38 -17.61 22.21
CA LEU A 38 -7.88 -18.01 20.89
C LEU A 38 -8.07 -19.52 20.65
N LYS A 39 -8.65 -19.90 19.49
CA LYS A 39 -8.85 -21.30 19.15
C LYS A 39 -7.48 -21.97 18.99
N ARG A 40 -7.35 -23.23 19.41
CA ARG A 40 -6.11 -24.02 19.21
C ARG A 40 -5.68 -24.07 17.74
N LEU A 41 -6.66 -24.13 16.84
CA LEU A 41 -6.41 -24.08 15.39
C LEU A 41 -5.75 -22.77 14.98
N ASP A 42 -6.21 -21.64 15.52
CA ASP A 42 -5.66 -20.34 15.17
C ASP A 42 -4.19 -20.24 15.60
N THR A 43 -3.88 -20.70 16.81
CA THR A 43 -2.50 -20.79 17.30
C THR A 43 -1.64 -21.69 16.42
N LEU A 44 -2.15 -22.85 16.01
CA LEU A 44 -1.43 -23.78 15.15
C LEU A 44 -1.11 -23.16 13.79
N VAL A 45 -2.07 -22.49 13.16
CA VAL A 45 -1.88 -21.81 11.87
C VAL A 45 -0.81 -20.73 11.98
N ILE A 46 -0.89 -19.89 13.02
CA ILE A 46 0.08 -18.81 13.26
C ILE A 46 1.49 -19.38 13.46
N LEU A 47 1.65 -20.37 14.33
CA LEU A 47 2.96 -20.97 14.60
C LEU A 47 3.52 -21.71 13.38
N THR A 48 2.65 -22.40 12.63
CA THR A 48 3.07 -23.09 11.40
C THR A 48 3.57 -22.10 10.37
N ALA A 49 2.87 -20.97 10.17
CA ALA A 49 3.29 -19.91 9.27
C ALA A 49 4.66 -19.34 9.65
N GLU A 50 4.88 -19.04 10.93
CA GLU A 50 6.16 -18.51 11.41
C GLU A 50 7.30 -19.53 11.26
N VAL A 51 7.06 -20.81 11.55
CA VAL A 51 8.05 -21.87 11.33
C VAL A 51 8.41 -22.01 9.86
N LEU A 52 7.44 -21.91 8.95
CA LEU A 52 7.70 -21.94 7.51
C LEU A 52 8.53 -20.74 7.07
N ILE A 53 8.25 -19.54 7.57
CA ILE A 53 9.07 -18.35 7.32
C ILE A 53 10.50 -18.57 7.83
N MET A 54 10.68 -19.05 9.06
CA MET A 54 12.00 -19.33 9.62
C MET A 54 12.80 -20.33 8.78
N ILE A 55 12.15 -21.37 8.24
CA ILE A 55 12.78 -22.33 7.33
C ILE A 55 13.22 -21.63 6.03
N VAL A 56 12.33 -20.83 5.42
CA VAL A 56 12.65 -20.07 4.20
C VAL A 56 13.82 -19.11 4.46
N TYR A 57 13.83 -18.42 5.59
CA TYR A 57 14.90 -17.50 5.98
C TYR A 57 16.22 -18.24 6.23
N GLY A 58 16.19 -19.35 6.97
CA GLY A 58 17.38 -20.16 7.24
C GLY A 58 17.99 -20.74 5.96
N LEU A 59 17.16 -21.19 5.03
CA LEU A 59 17.64 -21.80 3.78
C LEU A 59 18.08 -20.76 2.75
N PHE A 60 17.33 -19.67 2.57
CA PHE A 60 17.45 -18.81 1.41
C PHE A 60 17.80 -17.35 1.74
N VAL A 61 17.62 -16.85 2.96
CA VAL A 61 17.94 -15.45 3.26
C VAL A 61 19.35 -15.33 3.82
N ARG A 62 20.11 -14.34 3.32
CA ARG A 62 21.46 -14.04 3.77
C ARG A 62 21.56 -12.56 4.08
N GLN A 63 22.25 -12.21 5.16
CA GLN A 63 22.66 -10.83 5.36
C GLN A 63 23.52 -10.43 4.18
N ASP A 64 23.26 -9.26 3.62
CA ASP A 64 24.21 -8.66 2.70
C ASP A 64 25.48 -8.43 3.51
N PRO A 65 26.60 -9.13 3.26
CA PRO A 65 27.84 -8.78 3.93
C PRO A 65 28.12 -7.37 3.43
N ILE A 66 27.87 -6.36 4.28
CA ILE A 66 28.11 -4.92 4.07
C ILE A 66 28.97 -4.76 2.84
N PRO A 67 28.56 -4.08 1.76
CA PRO A 67 29.38 -4.02 0.55
C PRO A 67 30.78 -3.65 1.00
N LYS A 68 31.66 -4.66 1.10
CA LYS A 68 33.05 -4.43 1.46
C LYS A 68 33.44 -3.49 0.36
N PRO A 69 33.78 -2.22 0.64
CA PRO A 69 33.91 -1.21 -0.40
C PRO A 69 34.73 -1.86 -1.48
N PRO A 70 34.10 -2.26 -2.60
CA PRO A 70 34.81 -3.09 -3.49
C PRO A 70 35.60 -2.03 -4.24
N TYR A 71 36.88 -2.06 -3.91
CA TYR A 71 37.96 -1.48 -4.67
C TYR A 71 38.43 -0.10 -4.19
N PRO A 72 39.76 0.09 -4.15
CA PRO A 72 40.33 1.42 -4.05
C PRO A 72 39.75 2.28 -5.17
N SER A 73 39.54 3.56 -4.86
CA SER A 73 39.25 4.60 -5.84
C SER A 73 40.04 4.34 -7.13
N PRO A 74 39.43 4.48 -8.32
CA PRO A 74 40.20 4.47 -9.56
C PRO A 74 41.40 5.39 -9.35
N GLY A 75 42.60 4.88 -9.65
CA GLY A 75 43.76 5.75 -9.76
C GLY A 75 43.41 6.91 -10.70
N PRO A 76 44.08 8.08 -10.58
CA PRO A 76 43.71 9.32 -11.27
C PRO A 76 43.97 9.29 -12.80
N GLY A 77 43.62 8.21 -13.49
CA GLY A 77 43.94 7.95 -14.90
C GLY A 77 42.82 7.38 -15.77
N ASP A 78 41.75 6.80 -15.22
CA ASP A 78 40.72 6.15 -16.06
C ASP A 78 39.39 6.93 -16.06
N ASN A 79 39.24 7.73 -17.13
CA ASN A 79 38.03 8.31 -17.71
C ASN A 79 36.92 8.84 -16.76
N PRO A 80 36.81 10.18 -16.59
CA PRO A 80 35.70 10.84 -15.86
C PRO A 80 34.31 10.74 -16.52
N GLY A 81 34.12 9.90 -17.55
CA GLY A 81 32.98 9.97 -18.46
C GLY A 81 31.96 8.82 -18.40
N LEU A 82 32.17 7.78 -17.57
CA LEU A 82 31.30 6.59 -17.54
C LEU A 82 30.47 6.51 -16.24
N ILE A 83 29.56 7.46 -16.05
CA ILE A 83 28.37 7.18 -15.23
C ILE A 83 27.27 6.80 -16.21
N ASP A 84 27.29 5.55 -16.67
CA ASP A 84 26.25 5.01 -17.54
C ASP A 84 24.93 4.92 -16.76
N TYR A 85 23.85 5.44 -17.35
CA TYR A 85 22.50 5.36 -16.80
C TYR A 85 22.07 3.90 -16.65
N VAL A 86 21.78 3.46 -15.42
CA VAL A 86 21.27 2.12 -15.11
C VAL A 86 19.76 2.13 -15.18
N GLU A 87 19.16 1.14 -15.84
CA GLU A 87 17.71 0.93 -15.78
C GLU A 87 17.34 -0.28 -14.93
N PRO A 88 17.15 -0.05 -13.62
CA PRO A 88 16.76 -1.12 -12.72
C PRO A 88 15.33 -1.65 -12.96
N PHE A 89 15.03 -2.87 -12.45
CA PHE A 89 13.67 -3.41 -12.41
C PHE A 89 12.75 -2.56 -11.55
N LYS A 90 13.19 -2.30 -10.33
CA LYS A 90 12.55 -1.41 -9.36
C LYS A 90 13.12 -0.02 -9.50
N ARG A 91 12.41 1.00 -9.02
CA ARG A 91 13.06 2.30 -8.82
C ARG A 91 14.03 2.17 -7.65
N TYR A 92 15.20 2.79 -7.78
CA TYR A 92 16.19 2.77 -6.74
C TYR A 92 16.10 4.03 -5.89
N PRO A 93 16.46 3.93 -4.62
CA PRO A 93 16.56 5.11 -3.79
C PRO A 93 17.59 6.11 -4.35
N PRO A 94 17.46 7.39 -3.99
CA PRO A 94 18.42 8.42 -4.34
C PRO A 94 19.86 8.04 -4.04
N GLY A 95 20.77 8.54 -4.87
CA GLY A 95 22.21 8.40 -4.70
C GLY A 95 22.81 7.22 -5.46
N TYR A 96 22.07 6.19 -5.90
CA TYR A 96 22.66 5.11 -6.72
C TYR A 96 23.12 5.57 -8.11
N ASP A 97 22.48 6.60 -8.66
CA ASP A 97 22.81 7.20 -9.97
C ASP A 97 24.16 7.95 -9.96
N ASN A 98 24.66 8.32 -8.77
CA ASN A 98 25.92 9.03 -8.56
C ASN A 98 26.86 8.18 -7.71
N TYR A 99 27.51 7.19 -8.34
CA TYR A 99 28.54 6.39 -7.69
C TYR A 99 29.92 7.01 -7.91
N SER A 100 30.23 8.09 -7.19
CA SER A 100 31.64 8.42 -6.94
C SER A 100 32.11 7.46 -5.85
N GLY A 101 33.07 6.58 -6.14
CA GLY A 101 33.55 5.52 -5.25
C GLY A 101 34.30 6.00 -3.99
N SER A 102 33.87 7.11 -3.37
CA SER A 102 34.47 7.66 -2.16
C SER A 102 33.85 7.05 -0.88
N PRO A 103 34.64 6.81 0.17
CA PRO A 103 34.12 6.35 1.47
C PRO A 103 33.09 7.29 2.12
N ARG A 104 33.12 8.59 1.79
CA ARG A 104 32.16 9.59 2.30
C ARG A 104 30.79 9.47 1.63
N SER A 105 30.74 9.20 0.32
CA SER A 105 29.47 9.01 -0.40
C SER A 105 28.77 7.72 0.01
N SER A 106 29.50 6.66 0.38
CA SER A 106 28.89 5.43 0.93
C SER A 106 28.27 5.62 2.33
N GLN A 107 28.89 6.43 3.19
CA GLN A 107 28.33 6.72 4.52
C GLN A 107 27.07 7.58 4.46
N PHE A 108 27.07 8.61 3.59
CA PHE A 108 25.91 9.47 3.39
C PHE A 108 24.69 8.67 2.89
N LYS A 109 24.87 7.79 1.89
CA LYS A 109 23.80 6.91 1.38
C LYS A 109 23.26 5.97 2.45
N LEU A 110 24.14 5.37 3.25
CA LEU A 110 23.71 4.49 4.35
C LEU A 110 22.87 5.26 5.39
N GLN A 111 23.25 6.49 5.70
CA GLN A 111 22.51 7.36 6.62
C GLN A 111 21.15 7.77 6.05
N GLU A 112 21.07 8.02 4.74
CA GLU A 112 19.83 8.33 4.04
C GLU A 112 18.87 7.12 4.03
N TYR A 113 19.36 5.92 3.74
CA TYR A 113 18.55 4.69 3.80
C TYR A 113 18.13 4.37 5.21
N TYR A 114 18.99 4.59 6.19
CA TYR A 114 18.61 4.42 7.59
C TYR A 114 17.50 5.40 7.98
N SER A 115 17.60 6.68 7.61
CA SER A 115 16.54 7.66 7.88
C SER A 115 15.21 7.26 7.25
N SER A 116 15.22 6.89 5.97
CA SER A 116 14.02 6.45 5.26
C SER A 116 13.45 5.15 5.82
N PHE A 117 14.32 4.19 6.15
CA PHE A 117 13.97 2.94 6.81
C PHE A 117 13.21 3.19 8.10
N ILE A 118 13.74 4.07 8.97
CA ILE A 118 13.07 4.42 10.23
C ILE A 118 11.72 5.08 9.96
N GLN A 119 11.66 6.10 9.10
CA GLN A 119 10.43 6.84 8.82
C GLN A 119 9.33 5.95 8.24
N ILE A 120 9.66 5.09 7.28
CA ILE A 120 8.71 4.13 6.68
C ILE A 120 8.34 3.04 7.70
N SER A 121 9.26 2.58 8.54
CA SER A 121 8.95 1.66 9.63
C SER A 121 7.92 2.26 10.59
N PHE A 122 8.09 3.52 10.99
CA PHE A 122 7.12 4.24 11.83
C PHE A 122 5.76 4.34 11.14
N PHE A 123 5.74 4.62 9.84
CA PHE A 123 4.52 4.66 9.05
C PHE A 123 3.78 3.30 9.09
N VAL A 124 4.48 2.20 8.81
CA VAL A 124 3.90 0.86 8.66
C VAL A 124 3.52 0.23 10.00
N PHE A 125 4.42 0.28 10.99
CA PHE A 125 4.32 -0.53 12.21
C PHE A 125 3.72 0.21 13.40
N LEU A 126 3.61 1.54 13.33
CA LEU A 126 3.04 2.34 14.41
C LEU A 126 1.84 3.16 13.94
N ALA A 127 2.04 4.00 12.93
CA ALA A 127 1.03 4.97 12.50
C ALA A 127 -0.23 4.29 11.94
N MET A 128 -0.07 3.35 11.00
CA MET A 128 -1.17 2.56 10.44
C MET A 128 -1.90 1.72 11.51
N PRO A 129 -1.25 0.87 12.32
CA PRO A 129 -1.91 0.13 13.40
C PRO A 129 -2.71 0.99 14.37
N TRP A 130 -2.18 2.14 14.80
CA TRP A 130 -2.91 3.05 15.68
C TRP A 130 -4.09 3.72 15.00
N SER A 131 -4.01 4.01 13.71
CA SER A 131 -5.16 4.57 12.95
C SER A 131 -6.37 3.62 12.87
N PHE A 132 -6.20 2.34 13.22
CA PHE A 132 -7.30 1.38 13.31
C PHE A 132 -7.91 1.27 14.72
N SER A 133 -7.30 1.89 15.73
CA SER A 133 -7.71 1.77 17.13
C SER A 133 -8.97 2.58 17.50
N PHE A 134 -9.72 3.11 16.52
CA PHE A 134 -10.91 3.90 16.77
C PHE A 134 -12.07 3.09 17.35
N LEU A 135 -12.14 1.77 17.11
CA LEU A 135 -13.21 0.89 17.58
C LEU A 135 -13.29 0.85 19.11
N ARG A 136 -14.48 1.14 19.67
CA ARG A 136 -14.66 1.43 21.11
C ARG A 136 -14.24 0.30 22.07
N LYS A 137 -14.43 -0.96 21.67
CA LYS A 137 -14.11 -2.17 22.45
C LYS A 137 -13.13 -3.10 21.74
N PHE A 138 -12.46 -2.62 20.69
CA PHE A 138 -11.53 -3.41 19.89
C PHE A 138 -10.19 -2.70 19.67
N SER A 139 -9.84 -1.70 20.49
CA SER A 139 -8.63 -0.90 20.29
C SER A 139 -7.35 -1.74 20.48
N TYR A 140 -7.33 -2.69 21.43
CA TYR A 140 -6.15 -3.53 21.67
C TYR A 140 -5.92 -4.48 20.52
N ALA A 141 -6.97 -5.19 20.11
CA ALA A 141 -6.94 -6.12 19.00
C ALA A 141 -6.67 -5.42 17.66
N SER A 142 -7.24 -4.23 17.42
CA SER A 142 -6.99 -3.49 16.18
C SER A 142 -5.51 -3.16 16.01
N ALA A 143 -4.89 -2.54 17.02
CA ALA A 143 -3.47 -2.20 16.95
C ALA A 143 -2.58 -3.46 16.92
N THR A 144 -2.86 -4.43 17.79
CA THR A 144 -2.04 -5.64 17.92
C THR A 144 -2.13 -6.52 16.69
N PHE A 145 -3.34 -6.76 16.16
CA PHE A 145 -3.52 -7.59 14.97
C PHE A 145 -3.08 -6.89 13.70
N ALA A 146 -3.14 -5.56 13.62
CA ALA A 146 -2.52 -4.82 12.53
C ALA A 146 -0.99 -4.96 12.56
N LEU A 147 -0.36 -4.72 13.72
CA LEU A 147 1.08 -4.92 13.90
C LEU A 147 1.48 -6.36 13.58
N PHE A 148 0.75 -7.33 14.10
CA PHE A 148 0.98 -8.75 13.83
C PHE A 148 0.85 -9.07 12.33
N THR A 149 -0.19 -8.57 11.67
CA THR A 149 -0.38 -8.71 10.21
C THR A 149 0.80 -8.09 9.46
N ALA A 150 1.28 -6.93 9.89
CA ALA A 150 2.45 -6.29 9.31
C ALA A 150 3.72 -7.14 9.47
N CYS A 151 3.94 -7.72 10.65
CA CYS A 151 5.09 -8.59 10.93
C CYS A 151 5.12 -9.85 10.07
N VAL A 152 3.96 -10.49 9.84
CA VAL A 152 3.87 -11.63 8.92
C VAL A 152 4.12 -11.18 7.48
N SER A 153 3.48 -10.08 7.07
CA SER A 153 3.54 -9.57 5.70
C SER A 153 4.93 -9.12 5.30
N ILE A 154 5.67 -8.44 6.18
CA ILE A 154 7.01 -7.93 5.84
C ILE A 154 8.01 -9.06 5.65
N GLN A 155 7.92 -10.11 6.46
CA GLN A 155 8.83 -11.26 6.36
C GLN A 155 8.62 -11.97 5.02
N PHE A 156 7.37 -12.26 4.68
CA PHE A 156 7.06 -12.89 3.40
C PHE A 156 7.29 -11.92 2.22
N GLY A 157 6.92 -10.65 2.36
CA GLY A 157 7.05 -9.61 1.33
C GLY A 157 8.50 -9.31 0.96
N THR A 158 9.41 -9.27 1.94
CA THR A 158 10.86 -9.08 1.69
C THR A 158 11.41 -10.16 0.76
N VAL A 159 10.96 -11.40 0.93
CA VAL A 159 11.36 -12.53 0.07
C VAL A 159 10.60 -12.51 -1.25
N MET A 160 9.29 -12.31 -1.21
CA MET A 160 8.41 -12.39 -2.38
C MET A 160 8.73 -11.31 -3.42
N MET A 161 9.04 -10.09 -2.98
CA MET A 161 9.42 -9.01 -3.89
C MET A 161 10.76 -9.24 -4.59
N GLN A 162 11.70 -9.94 -3.95
CA GLN A 162 12.95 -10.37 -4.61
C GLN A 162 12.70 -11.57 -5.53
N PHE A 163 11.78 -12.46 -5.16
CA PHE A 163 11.39 -13.56 -6.03
C PHE A 163 10.76 -13.06 -7.34
N VAL A 164 9.93 -12.01 -7.29
CA VAL A 164 9.35 -11.37 -8.48
C VAL A 164 10.43 -10.78 -9.39
N ASP A 165 11.45 -10.11 -8.84
CA ASP A 165 12.60 -9.61 -9.62
C ASP A 165 13.25 -10.75 -10.41
N ARG A 166 13.49 -11.87 -9.74
CA ARG A 166 14.07 -13.06 -10.38
C ARG A 166 13.17 -13.64 -11.47
N VAL A 167 11.86 -13.76 -11.23
CA VAL A 167 10.90 -14.23 -12.22
C VAL A 167 10.92 -13.32 -13.45
N HIS A 168 10.99 -12.00 -13.24
CA HIS A 168 11.11 -11.05 -14.32
C HIS A 168 12.43 -11.17 -15.10
N CYS A 169 13.56 -11.38 -14.42
CA CYS A 169 14.83 -11.69 -15.08
C CYS A 169 14.74 -12.94 -15.98
N VAL A 170 14.10 -14.01 -15.49
CA VAL A 170 13.91 -15.23 -16.29
C VAL A 170 13.03 -14.94 -17.50
N PHE A 171 11.94 -14.19 -17.32
CA PHE A 171 11.07 -13.74 -18.41
C PHE A 171 11.87 -12.96 -19.46
N LEU A 172 12.62 -11.92 -19.07
CA LEU A 172 13.40 -11.12 -20.01
C LEU A 172 14.47 -11.93 -20.74
N LYS A 173 15.18 -12.84 -20.05
CA LYS A 173 16.14 -13.74 -20.70
C LYS A 173 15.48 -14.65 -21.74
N SER A 174 14.29 -15.17 -21.45
CA SER A 174 13.50 -15.95 -22.43
C SER A 174 13.04 -15.12 -23.62
N LEU A 175 12.78 -13.83 -23.37
CA LEU A 175 12.39 -12.88 -24.40
C LEU A 175 13.57 -12.54 -25.32
N LEU A 176 14.79 -12.42 -24.79
CA LEU A 176 16.02 -12.21 -25.57
C LEU A 176 16.32 -13.33 -26.57
N THR A 177 15.95 -14.57 -26.24
CA THR A 177 16.17 -15.75 -27.09
C THR A 177 15.02 -16.01 -28.07
N SER A 178 13.90 -15.29 -27.94
CA SER A 178 12.75 -15.40 -28.84
C SER A 178 13.03 -14.67 -30.17
N PRO A 179 12.77 -15.30 -31.33
CA PRO A 179 12.87 -14.65 -32.64
C PRO A 179 11.79 -13.58 -32.86
N GLN A 180 10.80 -13.47 -31.97
CA GLN A 180 9.69 -12.51 -32.04
C GLN A 180 9.91 -11.27 -31.16
N PHE A 181 11.08 -11.09 -30.53
CA PHE A 181 11.30 -9.92 -29.68
C PHE A 181 11.24 -8.65 -30.54
N PRO A 182 10.30 -7.72 -30.26
CA PRO A 182 10.04 -6.58 -31.11
C PRO A 182 11.06 -5.47 -30.83
N ILE A 183 12.32 -5.69 -31.20
CA ILE A 183 13.19 -4.56 -31.50
C ILE A 183 12.91 -4.26 -32.96
N SER A 184 12.36 -3.08 -33.26
CA SER A 184 12.12 -2.71 -34.65
C SER A 184 13.43 -2.84 -35.44
N ASP A 185 13.35 -3.34 -36.68
CA ASP A 185 14.52 -3.43 -37.57
C ASP A 185 15.23 -2.07 -37.74
N ALA A 186 14.49 -0.97 -37.55
CA ALA A 186 15.00 0.39 -37.51
C ALA A 186 15.95 0.66 -36.34
N ILE A 187 15.69 0.11 -35.14
CA ILE A 187 16.56 0.25 -33.97
C ILE A 187 17.82 -0.62 -34.13
N LEU A 188 17.67 -1.85 -34.62
CA LEU A 188 18.82 -2.72 -34.92
C LEU A 188 19.74 -2.10 -35.99
N ALA A 189 19.16 -1.49 -37.03
CA ALA A 189 19.90 -0.76 -38.06
C ALA A 189 20.59 0.51 -37.52
N ARG A 190 19.95 1.28 -36.62
CA ARG A 190 20.57 2.44 -35.95
C ARG A 190 21.76 2.04 -35.08
N LEU A 191 21.69 0.88 -34.43
CA LEU A 191 22.77 0.35 -33.60
C LEU A 191 23.85 -0.41 -34.41
N GLY A 192 23.67 -0.58 -35.74
CA GLY A 192 24.63 -1.25 -36.61
C GLY A 192 24.73 -2.76 -36.42
N LEU A 193 23.71 -3.41 -35.85
CA LEU A 193 23.76 -4.82 -35.44
C LEU A 193 23.05 -5.72 -36.47
N LYS A 194 23.75 -6.79 -36.91
CA LYS A 194 23.24 -7.76 -37.90
C LYS A 194 22.90 -9.14 -37.34
N ASP A 195 23.36 -9.50 -36.14
CA ASP A 195 23.19 -10.83 -35.56
C ASP A 195 22.76 -10.82 -34.07
N TYR A 196 21.86 -11.73 -33.71
CA TYR A 196 21.26 -11.88 -32.38
C TYR A 196 22.27 -12.18 -31.25
N GLN A 197 23.46 -12.74 -31.56
CA GLN A 197 24.48 -13.07 -30.55
C GLN A 197 25.19 -11.85 -29.95
N TYR A 198 25.11 -10.68 -30.57
CA TYR A 198 25.77 -9.45 -30.12
C TYR A 198 24.90 -8.58 -29.18
N LYS A 199 23.65 -8.96 -28.92
CA LYS A 199 22.65 -8.13 -28.21
C LYS A 199 23.05 -7.63 -26.82
N CYS A 200 23.93 -8.33 -26.11
CA CYS A 200 24.38 -7.95 -24.75
C CYS A 200 25.87 -7.62 -24.64
N GLN A 201 26.60 -7.60 -25.76
CA GLN A 201 28.01 -7.17 -25.80
C GLN A 201 28.16 -5.64 -25.99
N ILE A 202 27.04 -4.91 -26.03
CA ILE A 202 27.00 -3.49 -26.30
C ILE A 202 27.34 -2.75 -25.00
N GLN A 203 28.50 -2.09 -24.94
CA GLN A 203 28.64 -0.88 -24.12
C GLN A 203 27.67 0.13 -24.71
N ILE A 204 26.48 0.31 -24.12
CA ILE A 204 25.49 1.25 -24.64
C ILE A 204 25.96 2.64 -24.19
N PRO A 205 26.47 3.49 -25.10
CA PRO A 205 26.97 4.80 -24.70
C PRO A 205 25.81 5.65 -24.14
N PRO A 206 26.05 6.46 -23.08
CA PRO A 206 25.01 7.14 -22.33
C PRO A 206 24.28 8.28 -23.08
N VAL A 207 24.70 8.60 -24.32
CA VAL A 207 24.41 9.91 -24.94
C VAL A 207 23.35 9.86 -26.06
N GLU A 208 22.92 8.70 -26.58
CA GLU A 208 22.07 8.69 -27.80
C GLU A 208 20.78 7.88 -27.75
N VAL A 209 20.45 7.17 -26.68
CA VAL A 209 19.26 6.32 -26.71
C VAL A 209 18.04 7.09 -26.19
N GLN A 210 17.24 7.60 -27.14
CA GLN A 210 15.80 7.82 -26.92
C GLN A 210 15.21 6.45 -26.54
N ASP A 211 15.15 6.16 -25.24
CA ASP A 211 14.82 4.84 -24.73
C ASP A 211 13.32 4.53 -24.87
N ASP A 212 12.99 3.67 -25.83
CA ASP A 212 11.72 2.96 -25.85
C ASP A 212 11.69 1.85 -24.78
N PHE A 213 10.50 1.49 -24.31
CA PHE A 213 10.25 0.41 -23.36
C PHE A 213 10.92 -0.91 -23.77
N GLY A 214 10.91 -1.24 -25.06
CA GLY A 214 11.58 -2.43 -25.59
C GLY A 214 13.10 -2.40 -25.42
N MET A 215 13.72 -1.22 -25.56
CA MET A 215 15.15 -1.04 -25.32
C MET A 215 15.49 -1.16 -23.83
N ARG A 216 14.60 -0.71 -22.94
CA ARG A 216 14.74 -0.94 -21.51
C ARG A 216 14.70 -2.42 -21.13
N GLN A 217 13.69 -3.14 -21.62
CA GLN A 217 13.59 -4.58 -21.41
C GLN A 217 14.79 -5.34 -21.98
N LEU A 218 15.34 -4.90 -23.12
CA LEU A 218 16.57 -5.42 -23.69
C LEU A 218 17.75 -5.20 -22.74
N ARG A 219 17.96 -3.96 -22.27
CA ARG A 219 19.05 -3.64 -21.32
C ARG A 219 18.93 -4.45 -20.05
N GLN A 220 17.75 -4.46 -19.45
CA GLN A 220 17.45 -5.21 -18.26
C GLN A 220 17.69 -6.71 -18.45
N GLY A 221 17.24 -7.28 -19.57
CA GLY A 221 17.50 -8.67 -19.93
C GLY A 221 18.99 -8.97 -20.10
N CYS A 222 19.74 -8.03 -20.68
CA CYS A 222 21.18 -8.16 -20.83
C CYS A 222 21.91 -8.12 -19.49
N TYR A 223 21.53 -7.20 -18.59
CA TYR A 223 22.02 -7.23 -17.21
C TYR A 223 21.68 -8.57 -16.53
N CYS A 224 20.45 -9.09 -16.66
CA CYS A 224 20.10 -10.42 -16.13
C CYS A 224 20.95 -11.56 -16.70
N ARG A 225 21.40 -11.46 -17.95
CA ARG A 225 22.31 -12.44 -18.55
C ARG A 225 23.74 -12.27 -18.04
N MET A 226 24.23 -11.03 -17.99
CA MET A 226 25.55 -10.71 -17.43
C MET A 226 25.64 -11.14 -15.97
N TRP A 227 24.52 -11.11 -15.24
CA TRP A 227 24.41 -11.66 -13.89
C TRP A 227 24.73 -13.15 -13.84
N ASP A 228 24.16 -13.96 -14.75
CA ASP A 228 24.43 -15.40 -14.80
C ASP A 228 25.93 -15.65 -15.09
N GLU A 229 26.54 -14.84 -15.96
CA GLU A 229 27.96 -14.92 -16.31
C GLU A 229 28.86 -14.54 -15.12
N MET A 230 28.54 -13.48 -14.39
CA MET A 230 29.25 -13.09 -13.16
C MET A 230 29.06 -14.08 -12.01
N SER A 231 27.87 -14.69 -11.93
CA SER A 231 27.59 -15.75 -10.96
C SER A 231 28.41 -17.00 -11.24
N ALA A 232 28.59 -17.36 -12.52
CA ALA A 232 29.43 -18.46 -12.95
C ALA A 232 30.93 -18.17 -12.81
N ASN A 233 31.34 -16.91 -13.03
CA ASN A 233 32.72 -16.47 -12.90
C ASN A 233 32.86 -15.18 -12.10
N LYS A 234 33.07 -15.32 -10.79
CA LYS A 234 33.18 -14.20 -9.85
C LYS A 234 34.35 -13.26 -10.12
N THR A 235 35.37 -13.65 -10.89
CA THR A 235 36.46 -12.74 -11.22
C THR A 235 35.96 -11.55 -12.04
N LEU A 236 34.88 -11.71 -12.82
CA LEU A 236 34.25 -10.65 -13.59
C LEU A 236 33.75 -9.49 -12.70
N ILE A 237 33.30 -9.79 -11.48
CA ILE A 237 32.89 -8.77 -10.49
C ILE A 237 34.08 -7.88 -10.11
N THR A 238 35.28 -8.44 -10.07
CA THR A 238 36.52 -7.71 -9.78
C THR A 238 37.02 -6.88 -10.96
N TYR A 239 36.91 -7.40 -12.18
CA TYR A 239 37.35 -6.69 -13.38
C TYR A 239 36.38 -5.62 -13.87
N MET A 240 35.07 -5.79 -13.61
CA MET A 240 34.01 -4.88 -14.06
C MET A 240 33.13 -4.45 -12.89
N PRO A 241 33.67 -3.77 -11.87
CA PRO A 241 32.95 -3.48 -10.62
C PRO A 241 31.74 -2.57 -10.82
N LEU A 242 31.83 -1.62 -11.75
CA LEU A 242 30.70 -0.75 -12.10
C LEU A 242 29.56 -1.59 -12.68
N VAL A 243 29.84 -2.39 -13.71
CA VAL A 243 28.86 -3.26 -14.37
C VAL A 243 28.25 -4.27 -13.40
N ALA A 244 29.05 -4.81 -12.48
CA ALA A 244 28.56 -5.69 -11.42
C ALA A 244 27.57 -4.99 -10.49
N ALA A 245 27.87 -3.74 -10.09
CA ALA A 245 26.93 -2.93 -9.34
C ALA A 245 25.65 -2.66 -10.15
N GLN A 246 25.75 -2.23 -11.40
CA GLN A 246 24.58 -2.00 -12.26
C GLN A 246 23.71 -3.26 -12.41
N THR A 247 24.34 -4.40 -12.56
CA THR A 247 23.64 -5.67 -12.72
C THR A 247 22.92 -6.07 -11.44
N LEU A 248 23.53 -5.90 -10.26
CA LEU A 248 22.88 -6.09 -8.97
C LEU A 248 21.63 -5.21 -8.81
N LEU A 249 21.70 -3.97 -9.30
CA LEU A 249 20.56 -3.05 -9.28
C LEU A 249 19.45 -3.53 -10.22
N VAL A 250 19.77 -4.10 -11.37
CA VAL A 250 18.72 -4.66 -12.22
C VAL A 250 18.15 -5.91 -11.60
N THR A 251 18.96 -6.92 -11.33
CA THR A 251 18.47 -8.24 -10.93
C THR A 251 17.89 -8.31 -9.52
N GLY A 252 18.04 -7.25 -8.73
CA GLY A 252 17.87 -7.29 -7.29
C GLY A 252 19.13 -7.87 -6.62
N HIS A 253 19.34 -7.50 -5.35
CA HIS A 253 20.46 -7.99 -4.53
C HIS A 253 20.27 -9.50 -4.24
N HIS A 254 20.57 -10.35 -5.21
CA HIS A 254 20.64 -11.79 -5.01
C HIS A 254 22.07 -12.16 -4.59
N ASN A 255 22.24 -12.92 -3.49
CA ASN A 255 23.57 -13.36 -3.07
C ASN A 255 24.01 -14.60 -3.87
N PHE A 256 25.31 -14.71 -4.09
CA PHE A 256 25.97 -15.15 -5.31
C PHE A 256 26.20 -16.66 -5.49
N ASP A 257 25.83 -17.53 -4.55
CA ASP A 257 26.26 -18.95 -4.60
C ASP A 257 25.16 -20.01 -4.55
N THR A 258 23.93 -19.63 -4.22
CA THR A 258 22.77 -20.53 -4.13
C THR A 258 21.54 -19.65 -4.17
N PHE A 259 20.38 -20.19 -4.57
CA PHE A 259 19.07 -19.52 -4.60
C PHE A 259 18.81 -18.68 -3.33
N SER A 260 19.30 -17.44 -3.26
CA SER A 260 19.35 -16.69 -2.00
C SER A 260 18.98 -15.23 -2.18
N PHE A 261 18.40 -14.68 -1.12
CA PHE A 261 17.81 -13.37 -1.03
C PHE A 261 18.64 -12.52 -0.06
N ALA A 262 18.99 -11.30 -0.46
CA ALA A 262 19.69 -10.40 0.44
C ALA A 262 18.75 -9.80 1.46
N PHE A 263 19.31 -9.53 2.63
CA PHE A 263 18.66 -8.82 3.72
C PHE A 263 19.41 -7.50 3.96
N SER A 264 18.88 -6.42 3.39
CA SER A 264 19.38 -5.05 3.49
C SER A 264 18.23 -4.07 3.80
N PHE A 265 18.54 -2.82 4.16
CA PHE A 265 17.50 -1.80 4.39
C PHE A 265 16.54 -1.66 3.20
N GLN A 266 17.07 -1.68 1.98
CA GLN A 266 16.24 -1.55 0.78
C GLN A 266 15.29 -2.74 0.61
N ASN A 267 15.77 -3.98 0.77
CA ASN A 267 14.92 -5.16 0.63
C ASN A 267 13.83 -5.20 1.71
N ILE A 268 14.14 -4.73 2.92
CA ILE A 268 13.15 -4.62 4.00
C ILE A 268 12.12 -3.55 3.66
N ILE A 269 12.53 -2.41 3.08
CA ILE A 269 11.60 -1.37 2.62
C ILE A 269 10.72 -1.90 1.48
N ASP A 270 11.25 -2.66 0.50
CA ASP A 270 10.43 -3.36 -0.51
C ASP A 270 9.36 -4.23 0.18
N GLY A 271 9.75 -4.96 1.23
CA GLY A 271 8.84 -5.75 2.06
C GLY A 271 7.79 -4.90 2.80
N MET A 272 8.14 -3.69 3.26
CA MET A 272 7.20 -2.73 3.85
C MET A 272 6.19 -2.24 2.82
N TYR A 273 6.61 -1.93 1.60
CA TYR A 273 5.70 -1.56 0.52
C TYR A 273 4.75 -2.71 0.14
N ALA A 274 5.21 -3.96 0.17
CA ALA A 274 4.33 -5.13 0.00
C ALA A 274 3.40 -5.37 1.20
N THR A 275 3.76 -4.86 2.38
CA THR A 275 2.94 -4.96 3.61
C THR A 275 1.80 -3.94 3.62
N LEU A 276 2.00 -2.77 3.04
CA LEU A 276 1.00 -1.70 2.99
C LEU A 276 -0.35 -2.13 2.42
N PRO A 277 -0.45 -2.76 1.22
CA PRO A 277 -1.73 -3.22 0.69
C PRO A 277 -2.40 -4.26 1.59
N THR A 278 -1.62 -5.03 2.36
CA THR A 278 -2.16 -5.96 3.35
C THR A 278 -2.80 -5.21 4.53
N LEU A 279 -2.13 -4.18 5.07
CA LEU A 279 -2.71 -3.36 6.14
C LEU A 279 -3.92 -2.55 5.68
N ILE A 280 -3.90 -2.08 4.44
CA ILE A 280 -5.06 -1.44 3.79
C ILE A 280 -6.23 -2.42 3.74
N SER A 281 -6.02 -3.66 3.27
CA SER A 281 -7.06 -4.69 3.29
C SER A 281 -7.51 -5.05 4.70
N PHE A 282 -6.59 -5.13 5.67
CA PHE A 282 -6.92 -5.36 7.08
C PHE A 282 -7.89 -4.29 7.61
N GLY A 283 -7.74 -3.02 7.23
CA GLY A 283 -8.65 -1.95 7.64
C GLY A 283 -10.10 -2.17 7.20
N VAL A 284 -10.34 -2.88 6.09
CA VAL A 284 -11.70 -3.25 5.68
C VAL A 284 -12.26 -4.35 6.58
N LEU A 285 -11.40 -5.22 7.10
CA LEU A 285 -11.74 -6.49 7.76
C LEU A 285 -11.62 -6.46 9.29
N VAL A 286 -11.01 -5.41 9.85
CA VAL A 286 -10.75 -5.27 11.28
C VAL A 286 -12.06 -5.41 12.07
N GLY A 287 -11.97 -6.17 13.18
CA GLY A 287 -13.09 -6.50 14.05
C GLY A 287 -13.94 -7.69 13.61
N LYS A 288 -13.75 -8.19 12.38
CA LYS A 288 -14.59 -9.25 11.77
C LYS A 288 -13.87 -10.55 11.47
N MET A 289 -12.54 -10.57 11.65
CA MET A 289 -11.68 -11.69 11.30
C MET A 289 -10.95 -12.23 12.53
N ALA A 290 -10.83 -13.55 12.59
CA ALA A 290 -9.97 -14.22 13.56
C ALA A 290 -8.48 -14.03 13.22
N PRO A 291 -7.56 -14.10 14.19
CA PRO A 291 -6.12 -13.91 13.95
C PRO A 291 -5.52 -14.82 12.88
N ALA A 292 -5.96 -16.08 12.80
CA ALA A 292 -5.49 -16.98 11.75
C ALA A 292 -6.02 -16.64 10.35
N GLN A 293 -7.22 -16.05 10.24
CA GLN A 293 -7.69 -15.50 8.96
C GLN A 293 -6.76 -14.37 8.51
N ASN A 294 -6.36 -13.48 9.43
CA ASN A 294 -5.43 -12.40 9.11
C ASN A 294 -4.07 -12.91 8.60
N VAL A 295 -3.53 -14.00 9.17
CA VAL A 295 -2.30 -14.63 8.65
C VAL A 295 -2.49 -15.10 7.21
N VAL A 296 -3.55 -15.87 6.94
CA VAL A 296 -3.83 -16.41 5.59
C VAL A 296 -3.99 -15.28 4.59
N LEU A 297 -4.75 -14.25 4.96
CA LEU A 297 -4.97 -13.07 4.13
C LEU A 297 -3.67 -12.30 3.90
N ALA A 298 -2.77 -12.22 4.89
CA ALA A 298 -1.48 -11.56 4.74
C ALA A 298 -0.60 -12.22 3.67
N PHE A 299 -0.43 -13.54 3.72
CA PHE A 299 0.35 -14.26 2.69
C PHE A 299 -0.27 -14.10 1.30
N MET A 300 -1.59 -14.26 1.21
CA MET A 300 -2.30 -14.17 -0.07
C MET A 300 -2.26 -12.76 -0.66
N ASN A 301 -2.45 -11.74 0.17
CA ASN A 301 -2.39 -10.35 -0.27
C ASN A 301 -0.98 -10.02 -0.80
N VAL A 302 0.08 -10.33 -0.05
CA VAL A 302 1.46 -10.12 -0.50
C VAL A 302 1.75 -10.84 -1.82
N LEU A 303 1.32 -12.10 -1.96
CA LEU A 303 1.49 -12.88 -3.19
C LEU A 303 0.83 -12.20 -4.40
N PHE A 304 -0.43 -11.79 -4.26
CA PHE A 304 -1.20 -11.20 -5.34
C PHE A 304 -0.83 -9.74 -5.60
N TYR A 305 -0.39 -9.01 -4.58
CA TYR A 305 0.25 -7.70 -4.75
C TYR A 305 1.50 -7.82 -5.61
N ALA A 306 2.38 -8.78 -5.29
CA ALA A 306 3.62 -8.98 -6.03
C ALA A 306 3.34 -9.36 -7.51
N PHE A 307 2.31 -10.18 -7.75
CA PHE A 307 1.83 -10.48 -9.10
C PHE A 307 1.25 -9.24 -9.81
N ASN A 308 0.40 -8.46 -9.15
CA ASN A 308 -0.15 -7.22 -9.69
C ASN A 308 0.95 -6.23 -10.06
N TYR A 309 1.94 -6.07 -9.18
CA TYR A 309 3.10 -5.21 -9.38
C TYR A 309 3.92 -5.67 -10.59
N TRP A 310 4.20 -6.97 -10.70
CA TRP A 310 4.89 -7.56 -11.85
C TRP A 310 4.19 -7.24 -13.18
N VAL A 311 2.87 -7.46 -13.23
CA VAL A 311 2.09 -7.20 -14.45
C VAL A 311 2.05 -5.71 -14.78
N CYS A 312 1.65 -4.85 -13.84
CA CYS A 312 1.42 -3.43 -14.10
C CYS A 312 2.72 -2.65 -14.31
N ILE A 313 3.77 -2.94 -13.52
CA ILE A 313 5.02 -2.17 -13.54
C ILE A 313 6.07 -2.80 -14.44
N TYR A 314 6.27 -4.12 -14.43
CA TYR A 314 7.37 -4.73 -15.20
C TYR A 314 6.99 -5.16 -16.61
N LEU A 315 5.80 -5.74 -16.78
CA LEU A 315 5.35 -6.20 -18.10
C LEU A 315 4.72 -5.06 -18.88
N ILE A 316 3.81 -4.33 -18.24
CA ILE A 316 3.09 -3.23 -18.85
C ILE A 316 3.86 -1.94 -18.80
N GLY A 317 4.85 -1.75 -17.90
CA GLY A 317 5.68 -0.54 -17.80
C GLY A 317 4.95 0.71 -17.29
N ALA A 318 3.76 0.58 -16.72
CA ALA A 318 3.02 1.75 -16.28
C ALA A 318 3.70 2.47 -15.11
N PHE A 319 3.28 3.70 -14.87
CA PHE A 319 3.93 4.55 -13.89
C PHE A 319 3.13 4.64 -12.58
N ASP A 320 3.62 3.97 -11.54
CA ASP A 320 3.02 4.09 -10.20
C ASP A 320 4.03 3.90 -9.05
N GLY A 321 5.32 4.03 -9.35
CA GLY A 321 6.38 3.54 -8.46
C GLY A 321 6.87 4.47 -7.35
N THR A 322 6.34 5.70 -7.19
CA THR A 322 6.74 6.60 -6.08
C THR A 322 5.96 6.32 -4.80
N GLY A 323 4.63 6.29 -4.87
CA GLY A 323 3.75 6.03 -3.74
C GLY A 323 2.72 4.92 -3.96
N GLY A 324 2.62 4.35 -5.17
CA GLY A 324 1.73 3.21 -5.44
C GLY A 324 0.25 3.53 -5.31
N ALA A 325 -0.24 4.65 -5.87
CA ALA A 325 -1.66 5.00 -5.72
C ALA A 325 -2.58 3.91 -6.31
N VAL A 326 -2.15 3.24 -7.37
CA VAL A 326 -2.88 2.13 -8.00
C VAL A 326 -2.43 0.78 -7.44
N THR A 327 -1.16 0.41 -7.63
CA THR A 327 -0.62 -0.92 -7.32
C THR A 327 -0.62 -1.23 -5.84
N THR A 328 -0.60 -0.22 -4.97
CA THR A 328 -0.65 -0.38 -3.50
C THR A 328 -2.02 0.00 -2.95
N HIS A 329 -2.46 1.24 -3.12
CA HIS A 329 -3.65 1.76 -2.45
C HIS A 329 -4.95 1.24 -3.07
N VAL A 330 -5.15 1.41 -4.38
CA VAL A 330 -6.32 0.84 -5.07
C VAL A 330 -6.32 -0.69 -4.95
N PHE A 331 -5.19 -1.36 -5.16
CA PHE A 331 -5.10 -2.82 -4.98
C PHE A 331 -5.57 -3.24 -3.58
N GLY A 332 -4.96 -2.71 -2.52
CA GLY A 332 -5.27 -3.10 -1.14
C GLY A 332 -6.72 -2.80 -0.74
N ALA A 333 -7.28 -1.68 -1.22
CA ALA A 333 -8.66 -1.30 -0.91
C ALA A 333 -9.66 -2.27 -1.56
N PHE A 334 -9.53 -2.50 -2.86
CA PHE A 334 -10.44 -3.38 -3.60
C PHE A 334 -10.25 -4.87 -3.23
N PHE A 335 -9.02 -5.30 -2.93
CA PHE A 335 -8.75 -6.65 -2.42
C PHE A 335 -9.44 -6.86 -1.06
N GLY A 336 -9.33 -5.89 -0.15
CA GLY A 336 -9.99 -5.92 1.15
C GLY A 336 -11.50 -5.95 1.03
N ALA A 337 -12.08 -5.12 0.15
CA ALA A 337 -13.51 -5.09 -0.13
C ALA A 337 -14.02 -6.43 -0.69
N ALA A 338 -13.28 -7.03 -1.63
CA ALA A 338 -13.60 -8.35 -2.16
C ALA A 338 -13.49 -9.47 -1.11
N CYS A 339 -12.48 -9.42 -0.24
CA CYS A 339 -12.41 -10.31 0.92
C CYS A 339 -13.64 -10.12 1.81
N ALA A 340 -14.02 -8.88 2.10
CA ALA A 340 -15.13 -8.55 2.98
C ALA A 340 -16.46 -9.09 2.44
N ALA A 341 -16.67 -9.02 1.13
CA ALA A 341 -17.89 -9.50 0.47
C ALA A 341 -18.15 -11.00 0.65
N VAL A 342 -17.10 -11.82 0.83
CA VAL A 342 -17.22 -13.28 0.96
C VAL A 342 -16.90 -13.80 2.36
N ALA A 343 -16.18 -13.01 3.17
CA ALA A 343 -15.68 -13.45 4.47
C ALA A 343 -16.38 -12.80 5.67
N THR A 344 -17.06 -11.66 5.49
CA THR A 344 -17.71 -10.95 6.61
C THR A 344 -18.91 -11.74 7.14
N PRO A 345 -19.01 -12.00 8.45
CA PRO A 345 -20.23 -12.56 9.06
C PRO A 345 -21.44 -11.63 8.92
N GLU A 346 -22.63 -12.19 8.72
CA GLU A 346 -23.87 -11.42 8.55
C GLU A 346 -24.21 -10.54 9.76
N GLY A 347 -24.53 -9.27 9.51
CA GLY A 347 -24.88 -8.27 10.52
C GLY A 347 -23.68 -7.71 11.29
N ALA A 348 -22.47 -7.85 10.77
CA ALA A 348 -21.28 -7.19 11.31
C ALA A 348 -21.33 -5.66 11.21
N GLU A 349 -22.11 -5.13 10.27
CA GLU A 349 -22.40 -3.71 10.07
C GLU A 349 -23.38 -3.15 11.11
N SER A 350 -24.27 -3.99 11.63
CA SER A 350 -25.27 -3.62 12.64
C SER A 350 -24.76 -3.71 14.08
N ASP A 351 -23.51 -4.16 14.27
CA ASP A 351 -22.94 -4.32 15.60
C ASP A 351 -22.61 -2.94 16.21
N PRO A 352 -23.15 -2.58 17.39
CA PRO A 352 -22.90 -1.29 18.00
C PRO A 352 -21.42 -1.10 18.42
N ASP A 353 -20.67 -2.19 18.62
CA ASP A 353 -19.23 -2.16 18.92
C ASP A 353 -18.36 -1.91 17.67
N SER A 354 -18.96 -1.85 16.47
CA SER A 354 -18.29 -1.43 15.23
C SER A 354 -18.01 0.08 15.15
N GLN A 355 -18.48 0.86 16.15
CA GLN A 355 -18.33 2.31 16.22
C GLN A 355 -17.18 2.74 17.13
N GLY A 356 -16.73 3.97 16.97
CA GLY A 356 -15.75 4.58 17.85
C GLY A 356 -16.34 5.32 19.05
N ARG A 357 -15.47 5.69 20.00
CA ARG A 357 -15.76 6.57 21.14
C ARG A 357 -14.67 7.62 21.27
N TYR A 358 -14.92 8.71 21.99
CA TYR A 358 -14.00 9.85 22.04
C TYR A 358 -12.54 9.48 22.34
N GLN A 359 -12.29 8.64 23.34
CA GLN A 359 -10.93 8.24 23.73
C GLN A 359 -10.23 7.38 22.67
N SER A 360 -10.96 6.45 22.05
CA SER A 360 -10.39 5.58 21.00
C SER A 360 -10.17 6.34 19.69
N GLU A 361 -11.02 7.32 19.39
CA GLU A 361 -10.89 8.24 18.26
C GLU A 361 -9.66 9.14 18.39
N ILE A 362 -9.30 9.58 19.61
CA ILE A 362 -8.05 10.34 19.85
C ILE A 362 -6.82 9.49 19.47
N LEU A 363 -6.79 8.21 19.88
CA LEU A 363 -5.68 7.31 19.54
C LEU A 363 -5.57 7.10 18.01
N SER A 364 -6.70 6.90 17.35
CA SER A 364 -6.75 6.78 15.88
C SER A 364 -6.31 8.05 15.16
N LEU A 365 -6.72 9.22 15.68
CA LEU A 365 -6.29 10.51 15.15
C LEU A 365 -4.78 10.69 15.29
N PHE A 366 -4.19 10.25 16.39
CA PHE A 366 -2.75 10.30 16.58
C PHE A 366 -2.00 9.45 15.54
N GLY A 367 -2.48 8.24 15.23
CA GLY A 367 -1.95 7.44 14.13
C GLY A 367 -2.06 8.15 12.77
N SER A 368 -3.18 8.81 12.51
CA SER A 368 -3.41 9.59 11.29
C SER A 368 -2.44 10.78 11.15
N LEU A 369 -2.17 11.50 12.23
CA LEU A 369 -1.21 12.61 12.26
C LEU A 369 0.23 12.15 12.01
N MET A 370 0.61 10.97 12.52
CA MET A 370 1.92 10.38 12.21
C MET A 370 2.04 10.01 10.73
N MET A 371 0.99 9.41 10.14
CA MET A 371 0.98 9.14 8.70
C MET A 371 1.10 10.42 7.89
N TRP A 372 0.39 11.48 8.29
CA TRP A 372 0.49 12.80 7.65
C TRP A 372 1.93 13.32 7.65
N ALA A 373 2.64 13.20 8.78
CA ALA A 373 4.02 13.68 8.90
C ALA A 373 5.04 12.86 8.07
N TYR A 374 4.86 11.55 7.95
CA TYR A 374 5.81 10.65 7.28
C TYR A 374 5.46 10.30 5.83
N TYR A 375 4.29 10.72 5.33
CA TYR A 375 3.90 10.50 3.93
C TYR A 375 4.90 11.03 2.89
N PRO A 376 5.50 12.23 3.05
CA PRO A 376 6.51 12.72 2.11
C PRO A 376 7.69 11.76 1.96
N SER A 377 8.14 11.15 3.06
CA SER A 377 9.21 10.15 3.06
C SER A 377 8.79 8.86 2.36
N TYR A 378 7.55 8.43 2.58
CA TYR A 378 6.98 7.29 1.86
C TYR A 378 7.01 7.57 0.36
N ASN A 379 6.31 8.59 -0.14
CA ASN A 379 6.23 8.84 -1.59
C ASN A 379 7.59 9.14 -2.25
N SER A 380 8.56 9.71 -1.51
CA SER A 380 9.85 10.11 -2.07
C SER A 380 10.93 9.04 -2.04
N PHE A 381 10.77 7.93 -1.31
CA PHE A 381 11.84 6.94 -1.17
C PHE A 381 12.30 6.34 -2.51
N TYR A 382 11.35 6.00 -3.39
CA TYR A 382 11.63 5.47 -4.72
C TYR A 382 11.66 6.55 -5.82
N ALA A 383 11.67 7.82 -5.43
CA ALA A 383 11.85 8.89 -6.40
C ALA A 383 13.32 8.90 -6.89
N PRO A 384 13.56 9.09 -8.20
CA PRO A 384 14.89 9.37 -8.71
C PRO A 384 15.56 10.49 -7.92
N SER A 385 16.88 10.40 -7.75
CA SER A 385 17.65 11.36 -6.92
C SER A 385 17.44 12.82 -7.30
N THR A 386 17.32 13.10 -8.60
CA THR A 386 17.03 14.44 -9.16
C THR A 386 15.64 14.96 -8.83
N THR A 387 14.68 14.08 -8.51
CA THR A 387 13.27 14.44 -8.25
C THR A 387 12.80 14.22 -6.83
N GLN A 388 13.64 13.62 -5.97
CA GLN A 388 13.22 13.24 -4.62
C GLN A 388 12.68 14.42 -3.81
N GLN A 389 13.38 15.56 -3.85
CA GLN A 389 12.92 16.78 -3.20
C GLN A 389 11.56 17.22 -3.74
N THR A 390 11.39 17.24 -5.06
CA THR A 390 10.14 17.62 -5.73
C THR A 390 9.00 16.71 -5.29
N VAL A 391 9.22 15.40 -5.21
CA VAL A 391 8.23 14.42 -4.74
C VAL A 391 7.82 14.65 -3.30
N ALA A 392 8.79 14.88 -2.42
CA ALA A 392 8.53 15.16 -1.01
C ALA A 392 7.71 16.45 -0.85
N VAL A 393 8.11 17.53 -1.53
CA VAL A 393 7.42 18.82 -1.49
C VAL A 393 6.02 18.73 -2.08
N ASN A 394 5.85 18.09 -3.23
CA ASN A 394 4.55 17.90 -3.86
C ASN A 394 3.60 17.06 -3.01
N THR A 395 4.12 16.01 -2.37
CA THR A 395 3.35 15.21 -1.41
C THR A 395 2.89 16.07 -0.23
N TYR A 396 3.79 16.90 0.32
CA TYR A 396 3.46 17.81 1.41
C TYR A 396 2.39 18.85 1.01
N LEU A 397 2.50 19.46 -0.18
CA LEU A 397 1.51 20.40 -0.70
C LEU A 397 0.15 19.75 -0.92
N ALA A 398 0.11 18.51 -1.41
CA ALA A 398 -1.14 17.79 -1.56
C ALA A 398 -1.78 17.42 -0.23
N LEU A 399 -0.98 17.06 0.78
CA LEU A 399 -1.47 16.85 2.15
C LEU A 399 -2.09 18.13 2.73
N LEU A 400 -1.49 19.30 2.50
CA LEU A 400 -2.09 20.59 2.89
C LEU A 400 -3.42 20.82 2.17
N GLY A 401 -3.46 20.58 0.84
CA GLY A 401 -4.66 20.70 0.04
C GLY A 401 -5.78 19.78 0.51
N SER A 402 -5.46 18.50 0.78
CA SER A 402 -6.44 17.50 1.22
C SER A 402 -6.96 17.78 2.62
N SER A 403 -6.12 18.23 3.54
CA SER A 403 -6.55 18.65 4.88
C SER A 403 -7.57 19.80 4.82
N ILE A 404 -7.27 20.87 4.08
CA ILE A 404 -8.16 22.04 4.03
C ILE A 404 -9.46 21.69 3.30
N ALA A 405 -9.36 21.13 2.10
CA ALA A 405 -10.53 20.87 1.27
C ALA A 405 -11.39 19.72 1.81
N GLY A 406 -10.75 18.67 2.34
CA GLY A 406 -11.42 17.51 2.93
C GLY A 406 -12.19 17.84 4.21
N LEU A 407 -11.59 18.64 5.10
CA LEU A 407 -12.29 19.12 6.30
C LEU A 407 -13.43 20.08 5.94
N SER A 408 -13.21 20.97 4.99
CA SER A 408 -14.27 21.86 4.49
C SER A 408 -15.44 21.05 3.91
N ALA A 409 -15.14 20.03 3.11
CA ALA A 409 -16.13 19.11 2.57
C ALA A 409 -16.84 18.31 3.67
N SER A 410 -16.14 17.88 4.72
CA SER A 410 -16.74 17.21 5.89
C SER A 410 -17.81 18.08 6.55
N ALA A 411 -17.48 19.35 6.85
CA ALA A 411 -18.42 20.29 7.44
C ALA A 411 -19.67 20.52 6.56
N ILE A 412 -19.47 20.61 5.24
CA ILE A 412 -20.55 20.80 4.27
C ILE A 412 -21.45 19.56 4.17
N PHE A 413 -20.87 18.38 3.96
CA PHE A 413 -21.62 17.14 3.77
C PHE A 413 -22.34 16.68 5.04
N ASN A 414 -21.82 17.02 6.22
CA ASN A 414 -22.50 16.78 7.50
C ASN A 414 -23.74 17.67 7.71
N GLY A 415 -23.97 18.69 6.88
CA GLY A 415 -25.18 19.52 6.87
C GLY A 415 -25.30 20.54 8.02
N ASN A 416 -24.50 20.41 9.07
CA ASN A 416 -24.53 21.29 10.26
C ASN A 416 -23.24 22.10 10.47
N LEU A 417 -22.33 22.09 9.48
CA LEU A 417 -21.02 22.75 9.52
C LEU A 417 -20.09 22.25 10.66
N LYS A 418 -20.35 21.08 11.22
CA LYS A 418 -19.44 20.40 12.16
C LYS A 418 -18.58 19.38 11.44
N LEU A 419 -17.30 19.36 11.79
CA LEU A 419 -16.35 18.36 11.31
C LEU A 419 -16.62 17.01 11.98
N THR A 420 -16.47 15.93 11.22
CA THR A 420 -16.45 14.58 11.79
C THR A 420 -15.01 14.13 12.01
N VAL A 421 -14.75 13.43 13.12
CA VAL A 421 -13.41 12.85 13.36
C VAL A 421 -13.08 11.77 12.34
N PHE A 422 -14.11 11.07 11.85
CA PHE A 422 -13.98 10.08 10.78
C PHE A 422 -13.35 10.68 9.52
N ASP A 423 -13.87 11.81 9.04
CA ASP A 423 -13.30 12.50 7.88
C ASP A 423 -11.94 13.09 8.22
N ALA A 424 -11.78 13.71 9.39
CA ALA A 424 -10.51 14.33 9.79
C ALA A 424 -9.32 13.35 9.76
N GLN A 425 -9.52 12.12 10.21
CA GLN A 425 -8.49 11.07 10.19
C GLN A 425 -8.09 10.64 8.76
N ARG A 426 -8.98 10.79 7.77
CA ARG A 426 -8.84 10.18 6.44
C ARG A 426 -8.61 11.21 5.35
N SER A 427 -9.45 12.23 5.28
CA SER A 427 -9.40 13.25 4.24
C SER A 427 -8.11 14.07 4.33
N CYS A 428 -7.57 14.27 5.54
CA CYS A 428 -6.31 14.99 5.74
C CYS A 428 -5.10 14.26 5.13
N ILE A 429 -5.13 12.93 5.06
CA ILE A 429 -4.05 12.11 4.50
C ILE A 429 -4.34 11.59 3.08
N ALA A 430 -5.55 11.79 2.57
CA ALA A 430 -5.95 11.38 1.22
C ALA A 430 -5.12 12.04 0.11
N GLY A 431 -4.58 13.24 0.35
CA GLY A 431 -3.68 13.91 -0.60
C GLY A 431 -2.35 13.18 -0.79
N GLY A 432 -1.85 12.52 0.25
CA GLY A 432 -0.66 11.66 0.15
C GLY A 432 -0.90 10.48 -0.81
N VAL A 433 -2.08 9.85 -0.70
CA VAL A 433 -2.51 8.75 -1.59
C VAL A 433 -2.67 9.27 -3.03
N ALA A 434 -3.40 10.37 -3.21
CA ALA A 434 -3.67 10.93 -4.53
C ALA A 434 -2.38 11.39 -5.25
N MET A 435 -1.34 11.77 -4.52
CA MET A 435 -0.04 12.06 -5.13
C MET A 435 0.80 10.83 -5.46
N GLY A 436 0.44 9.64 -4.98
CA GLY A 436 1.30 8.45 -5.04
C GLY A 436 1.80 8.10 -6.45
N SER A 437 0.95 8.21 -7.48
CA SER A 437 1.34 7.94 -8.88
C SER A 437 2.01 9.13 -9.58
N VAL A 438 1.74 10.36 -9.13
CA VAL A 438 2.01 11.59 -9.90
C VAL A 438 3.04 12.51 -9.26
N ALA A 439 3.53 12.20 -8.06
CA ALA A 439 4.38 13.11 -7.29
C ALA A 439 5.67 13.53 -8.02
N ASN A 440 6.20 12.71 -8.93
CA ASN A 440 7.31 13.04 -9.83
C ASN A 440 6.90 13.22 -11.30
N LEU A 441 5.61 13.10 -11.64
CA LEU A 441 5.11 13.35 -13.00
C LEU A 441 4.79 14.83 -13.19
N LEU A 442 5.82 15.67 -13.39
CA LEU A 442 5.69 17.08 -13.84
C LEU A 442 4.72 17.98 -13.05
N ALA A 443 4.22 17.52 -11.90
CA ALA A 443 3.26 18.24 -11.11
C ALA A 443 3.94 19.49 -10.55
N THR A 444 3.49 20.64 -11.01
CA THR A 444 3.86 21.93 -10.42
C THR A 444 3.20 22.09 -9.05
N PRO A 445 3.73 22.95 -8.17
CA PRO A 445 3.22 23.10 -6.81
C PRO A 445 1.70 23.34 -6.71
N TRP A 446 1.10 24.11 -7.63
CA TRP A 446 -0.35 24.36 -7.60
C TRP A 446 -1.15 23.11 -7.99
N GLN A 447 -0.64 22.31 -8.94
CA GLN A 447 -1.28 21.04 -9.34
C GLN A 447 -1.25 20.03 -8.21
N ALA A 448 -0.13 19.94 -7.47
CA ALA A 448 -0.03 19.09 -6.29
C ALA A 448 -1.08 19.46 -5.23
N THR A 449 -1.23 20.75 -4.92
CA THR A 449 -2.28 21.24 -4.01
C THR A 449 -3.68 20.92 -4.53
N LEU A 450 -3.94 21.09 -5.83
CA LEU A 450 -5.24 20.79 -6.44
C LEU A 450 -5.57 19.29 -6.37
N ILE A 451 -4.63 18.42 -6.74
CA ILE A 451 -4.82 16.96 -6.70
C ILE A 451 -5.08 16.52 -5.25
N GLY A 452 -4.33 17.06 -4.30
CA GLY A 452 -4.58 16.87 -2.87
C GLY A 452 -5.99 17.31 -2.46
N ALA A 453 -6.39 18.52 -2.84
CA ALA A 453 -7.72 19.03 -2.55
C ALA A 453 -8.84 18.14 -3.13
N CYS A 454 -8.70 17.70 -4.38
CA CYS A 454 -9.61 16.74 -5.00
C CYS A 454 -9.65 15.41 -4.25
N GLY A 455 -8.49 14.87 -3.84
CA GLY A 455 -8.39 13.65 -3.03
C GLY A 455 -9.11 13.79 -1.69
N GLY A 456 -8.94 14.93 -1.00
CA GLY A 456 -9.62 15.22 0.27
C GLY A 456 -11.14 15.32 0.12
N VAL A 457 -11.64 16.04 -0.89
CA VAL A 457 -13.08 16.16 -1.17
C VAL A 457 -13.69 14.80 -1.54
N VAL A 458 -13.03 14.04 -2.41
CA VAL A 458 -13.49 12.70 -2.81
C VAL A 458 -13.49 11.74 -1.63
N CYS A 459 -12.51 11.84 -0.73
CA CYS A 459 -12.49 11.06 0.51
C CYS A 459 -13.73 11.36 1.38
N SER A 460 -14.00 12.62 1.69
CA SER A 460 -15.17 12.99 2.51
C SER A 460 -16.49 12.65 1.81
N PHE A 461 -16.60 12.89 0.50
CA PHE A 461 -17.79 12.55 -0.28
C PHE A 461 -18.06 11.04 -0.26
N SER A 462 -17.05 10.24 -0.55
CA SER A 462 -17.20 8.79 -0.60
C SER A 462 -17.46 8.19 0.79
N GLY A 463 -16.87 8.75 1.85
CA GLY A 463 -17.12 8.35 3.23
C GLY A 463 -18.57 8.58 3.65
N HIS A 464 -19.15 9.70 3.22
CA HIS A 464 -20.53 10.06 3.57
C HIS A 464 -21.57 9.32 2.73
N PHE A 465 -21.37 9.22 1.41
CA PHE A 465 -22.41 8.74 0.49
C PHE A 465 -22.12 7.35 -0.08
N ILE A 466 -20.90 7.11 -0.57
CA ILE A 466 -20.57 5.84 -1.24
C ILE A 466 -20.46 4.69 -0.24
N ARG A 467 -19.91 4.94 0.95
CA ARG A 467 -19.80 3.92 2.00
C ARG A 467 -21.17 3.41 2.43
N LEU A 468 -22.16 4.29 2.60
CA LEU A 468 -23.55 3.89 2.87
C LEU A 468 -24.10 3.02 1.75
N PHE A 469 -23.91 3.41 0.50
CA PHE A 469 -24.31 2.60 -0.66
C PHE A 469 -23.66 1.20 -0.64
N CYS A 470 -22.35 1.10 -0.36
CA CYS A 470 -21.64 -0.17 -0.28
C CYS A 470 -22.23 -1.10 0.81
N VAL A 471 -22.58 -0.55 1.97
CA VAL A 471 -23.18 -1.32 3.05
C VAL A 471 -24.61 -1.74 2.69
N GLU A 472 -25.47 -0.79 2.30
CA GLU A 472 -26.90 -1.03 2.09
C GLU A 472 -27.23 -1.84 0.83
N ARG A 473 -26.42 -1.69 -0.24
CA ARG A 473 -26.72 -2.29 -1.55
C ARG A 473 -25.79 -3.43 -1.93
N LEU A 474 -24.53 -3.39 -1.48
CA LEU A 474 -23.54 -4.42 -1.80
C LEU A 474 -23.26 -5.35 -0.61
N GLY A 475 -23.74 -5.03 0.60
CA GLY A 475 -23.44 -5.80 1.81
C GLY A 475 -21.96 -5.74 2.22
N ILE A 476 -21.20 -4.77 1.69
CA ILE A 476 -19.76 -4.65 1.96
C ILE A 476 -19.56 -3.66 3.10
N HIS A 477 -19.32 -4.19 4.30
CA HIS A 477 -18.98 -3.38 5.45
C HIS A 477 -17.49 -3.04 5.47
N ASP A 478 -17.15 -1.79 5.12
CA ASP A 478 -15.81 -1.23 5.26
C ASP A 478 -15.65 -0.59 6.64
N THR A 479 -15.02 -1.31 7.58
CA THR A 479 -14.92 -0.90 8.98
C THR A 479 -14.20 0.43 9.12
N VAL A 480 -12.98 0.54 8.58
CA VAL A 480 -12.20 1.78 8.65
C VAL A 480 -12.69 2.80 7.61
N GLY A 481 -13.28 2.44 6.48
CA GLY A 481 -13.50 3.40 5.38
C GLY A 481 -12.28 3.49 4.46
N VAL A 482 -11.62 2.36 4.26
CA VAL A 482 -10.44 2.17 3.40
C VAL A 482 -10.74 2.52 1.95
N MET A 483 -11.93 2.19 1.44
CA MET A 483 -12.33 2.57 0.08
C MET A 483 -12.34 4.08 -0.10
N SER A 484 -12.81 4.81 0.92
CA SER A 484 -12.89 6.27 0.93
C SER A 484 -11.53 6.94 1.06
N MET A 485 -10.59 6.36 1.81
CA MET A 485 -9.27 6.94 2.02
C MET A 485 -8.24 6.51 0.98
N HIS A 486 -8.22 5.22 0.60
CA HIS A 486 -7.22 4.64 -0.29
C HIS A 486 -7.75 4.43 -1.70
N GLY A 487 -8.92 3.81 -1.84
CA GLY A 487 -9.48 3.42 -3.13
C GLY A 487 -9.77 4.61 -4.03
N PHE A 488 -10.72 5.47 -3.63
CA PHE A 488 -11.13 6.60 -4.47
C PHE A 488 -10.05 7.69 -4.58
N PRO A 489 -9.32 8.09 -3.53
CA PRO A 489 -8.20 9.02 -3.67
C PRO A 489 -7.07 8.46 -4.54
N GLY A 490 -6.82 7.14 -4.49
CA GLY A 490 -5.88 6.49 -5.41
C GLY A 490 -6.32 6.61 -6.88
N LEU A 491 -7.63 6.51 -7.16
CA LEU A 491 -8.19 6.75 -8.49
C LEU A 491 -8.10 8.22 -8.92
N VAL A 492 -8.20 9.18 -8.00
CA VAL A 492 -7.95 10.60 -8.29
C VAL A 492 -6.51 10.79 -8.75
N GLY A 493 -5.55 10.20 -8.04
CA GLY A 493 -4.13 10.23 -8.40
C GLY A 493 -3.83 9.60 -9.75
N TRP A 494 -4.42 8.43 -9.99
CA TRP A 494 -4.33 7.74 -11.27
C TRP A 494 -4.87 8.59 -12.44
N LEU A 495 -6.07 9.15 -12.30
CA LEU A 495 -6.66 10.02 -13.32
C LEU A 495 -5.81 11.27 -13.57
N ALA A 496 -5.30 11.90 -12.51
CA ALA A 496 -4.37 13.02 -12.64
C ALA A 496 -3.14 12.62 -13.47
N GLY A 497 -2.60 11.42 -13.25
CA GLY A 497 -1.48 10.89 -14.01
C GLY A 497 -1.80 10.71 -15.49
N VAL A 498 -2.98 10.16 -15.81
CA VAL A 498 -3.44 10.08 -17.20
C VAL A 498 -3.50 11.47 -17.84
N PHE A 499 -4.14 12.44 -17.18
CA PHE A 499 -4.27 13.81 -17.70
C PHE A 499 -2.94 14.54 -17.85
N MET A 500 -1.98 14.31 -16.95
CA MET A 500 -0.64 14.89 -17.05
C MET A 500 0.17 14.30 -18.21
N LEU A 501 -0.11 13.06 -18.59
CA LEU A 501 0.55 12.37 -19.69
C LEU A 501 -0.11 12.64 -21.05
N LEU A 502 -1.40 12.97 -21.10
CA LEU A 502 -2.15 13.20 -22.35
C LEU A 502 -1.55 14.29 -23.28
N PRO A 503 -1.10 15.46 -22.79
CA PRO A 503 -0.55 16.52 -23.65
C PRO A 503 0.83 16.21 -24.21
N LEU A 504 1.49 15.15 -23.75
CA LEU A 504 2.83 14.75 -24.18
C LEU A 504 2.72 14.05 -25.55
N ASN A 505 2.44 14.84 -26.59
CA ASN A 505 2.41 14.42 -28.00
C ASN A 505 3.77 14.55 -28.68
N ASP A 506 3.93 13.91 -29.84
CA ASP A 506 5.23 13.78 -30.53
C ASP A 506 5.88 15.12 -30.91
N ASP A 507 5.08 16.17 -31.14
CA ASP A 507 5.59 17.47 -31.60
C ASP A 507 6.10 18.35 -30.46
N ILE A 508 5.42 18.36 -29.30
CA ILE A 508 5.92 19.00 -28.07
C ILE A 508 7.15 18.24 -27.56
N LEU A 509 7.09 16.90 -27.61
CA LEU A 509 8.21 16.03 -27.28
C LEU A 509 9.42 16.29 -28.17
N LYS A 510 9.27 16.45 -29.49
CA LYS A 510 10.38 16.74 -30.45
C LYS A 510 10.99 18.14 -30.30
N GLY A 511 10.23 19.13 -29.85
CA GLY A 511 10.71 20.49 -29.60
C GLY A 511 11.57 20.61 -28.34
N ASP A 512 11.15 20.02 -27.22
CA ASP A 512 11.91 19.99 -25.95
C ASP A 512 12.97 18.88 -25.92
N LEU A 513 12.92 17.94 -26.87
CA LEU A 513 13.86 16.83 -27.05
C LEU A 513 15.31 17.25 -27.31
N GLN A 514 15.56 18.50 -27.72
CA GLN A 514 16.95 18.99 -27.81
C GLN A 514 17.64 18.98 -26.43
N ASN A 515 16.89 18.98 -25.33
CA ASN A 515 17.44 19.06 -23.99
C ASN A 515 17.46 17.73 -23.23
N ASN A 516 16.98 16.59 -23.73
CA ASN A 516 16.96 15.27 -23.02
C ASN A 516 16.37 15.22 -21.59
N TYR A 517 15.94 16.35 -21.05
CA TYR A 517 15.53 16.55 -19.67
C TYR A 517 14.16 17.25 -19.61
N LEU A 518 13.36 16.86 -18.62
CA LEU A 518 12.17 17.57 -18.18
C LEU A 518 12.54 18.77 -17.32
N THR A 519 11.54 19.53 -16.85
CA THR A 519 11.71 20.51 -15.76
C THR A 519 12.52 19.88 -14.63
N TYR A 520 13.51 20.63 -14.10
CA TYR A 520 14.44 20.17 -13.06
C TYR A 520 15.47 19.11 -13.51
N GLU A 521 15.89 19.11 -14.78
CA GLU A 521 16.97 18.26 -15.30
C GLU A 521 16.70 16.74 -15.17
N VAL A 522 15.43 16.33 -15.24
CA VAL A 522 15.04 14.93 -15.06
C VAL A 522 15.04 14.20 -16.40
N PRO A 523 15.81 13.10 -16.58
CA PRO A 523 15.80 12.36 -17.83
C PRO A 523 14.40 11.83 -18.16
N TRP A 524 13.98 11.93 -19.43
CA TRP A 524 12.69 11.40 -19.87
C TRP A 524 12.50 9.91 -19.58
N SER A 525 13.56 9.11 -19.69
CA SER A 525 13.57 7.66 -19.39
C SER A 525 13.33 7.35 -17.90
N ALA A 526 13.62 8.31 -17.01
CA ALA A 526 13.36 8.16 -15.58
C ALA A 526 11.87 8.30 -15.22
N VAL A 527 11.08 8.93 -16.11
CA VAL A 527 9.69 9.34 -15.84
C VAL A 527 8.69 8.65 -16.78
N LEU A 528 9.03 8.46 -18.05
CA LEU A 528 8.16 7.84 -19.05
C LEU A 528 8.78 6.54 -19.55
N GLN A 529 8.26 5.42 -19.06
CA GLN A 529 8.77 4.09 -19.42
C GLN A 529 8.37 3.66 -20.84
N HIS A 530 7.38 4.34 -21.47
CA HIS A 530 6.70 3.92 -22.71
C HIS A 530 6.91 4.83 -23.90
N ARG A 531 8.06 5.48 -23.97
CA ARG A 531 8.24 6.54 -24.94
C ARG A 531 8.58 5.99 -26.34
N ASN A 532 7.61 5.32 -26.97
CA ASN A 532 7.67 4.93 -28.38
C ASN A 532 7.37 6.09 -29.35
N GLY A 533 7.11 7.30 -28.83
CA GLY A 533 6.90 8.49 -29.64
C GLY A 533 5.64 8.43 -30.52
N ASN A 534 4.52 7.94 -29.94
CA ASN A 534 3.16 8.04 -30.51
C ASN A 534 2.08 8.47 -29.46
N GLY A 535 2.45 8.87 -28.24
CA GLY A 535 1.49 9.22 -27.16
C GLY A 535 0.98 8.06 -26.26
N ASP A 536 1.59 6.87 -26.33
CA ASP A 536 1.10 5.67 -25.63
C ASP A 536 1.26 5.66 -24.09
N ALA A 537 2.08 6.55 -23.50
CA ALA A 537 2.30 6.56 -22.05
C ALA A 537 1.00 6.83 -21.25
N ALA A 538 0.14 7.71 -21.77
CA ALA A 538 -1.17 7.97 -21.17
C ALA A 538 -2.11 6.76 -21.30
N PHE A 539 -2.01 5.99 -22.39
CA PHE A 539 -2.78 4.76 -22.58
C PHE A 539 -2.37 3.68 -21.57
N TYR A 540 -1.07 3.41 -21.44
CA TYR A 540 -0.58 2.44 -20.45
C TYR A 540 -0.93 2.87 -19.01
N GLN A 541 -0.84 4.18 -18.71
CA GLN A 541 -1.32 4.69 -17.44
C GLN A 541 -2.83 4.46 -17.29
N ALA A 542 -3.65 4.69 -18.31
CA ALA A 542 -5.09 4.48 -18.25
C ALA A 542 -5.49 3.00 -18.05
N VAL A 543 -4.70 2.05 -18.55
CA VAL A 543 -5.04 0.63 -18.46
C VAL A 543 -4.78 0.03 -17.06
N ILE A 544 -3.86 0.58 -16.26
CA ILE A 544 -3.45 -0.08 -15.01
C ILE A 544 -4.47 -0.06 -13.88
N ALA A 545 -5.30 0.96 -13.73
CA ALA A 545 -6.30 0.95 -12.66
C ALA A 545 -7.40 -0.10 -12.91
N PRO A 546 -8.03 -0.19 -14.10
CA PRO A 546 -8.96 -1.28 -14.40
C PRO A 546 -8.35 -2.67 -14.22
N MET A 547 -7.10 -2.87 -14.66
CA MET A 547 -6.41 -4.15 -14.47
C MET A 547 -6.16 -4.47 -12.99
N THR A 548 -5.65 -3.50 -12.24
CA THR A 548 -5.38 -3.67 -10.80
C THR A 548 -6.66 -3.97 -10.03
N ILE A 549 -7.75 -3.25 -10.30
CA ILE A 549 -9.06 -3.52 -9.70
C ILE A 549 -9.53 -4.94 -10.03
N SER A 550 -9.40 -5.36 -11.29
CA SER A 550 -9.82 -6.70 -11.72
C SER A 550 -9.04 -7.79 -11.00
N ILE A 551 -7.71 -7.66 -10.91
CA ILE A 551 -6.85 -8.58 -10.18
C ILE A 551 -7.23 -8.59 -8.69
N ALA A 552 -7.37 -7.42 -8.06
CA ALA A 552 -7.68 -7.27 -6.65
C ALA A 552 -9.04 -7.91 -6.28
N LEU A 553 -10.07 -7.69 -7.10
CA LEU A 553 -11.41 -8.25 -6.87
C LEU A 553 -11.41 -9.79 -6.96
N VAL A 554 -10.83 -10.34 -8.03
CA VAL A 554 -10.79 -11.80 -8.23
C VAL A 554 -9.97 -12.47 -7.14
N THR A 555 -8.78 -11.96 -6.89
CA THR A 555 -7.86 -12.56 -5.92
C THR A 555 -8.32 -12.35 -4.47
N GLY A 556 -8.96 -11.21 -4.16
CA GLY A 556 -9.57 -10.96 -2.85
C GLY A 556 -10.74 -11.89 -2.54
N MET A 557 -11.60 -12.19 -3.50
CA MET A 557 -12.65 -13.20 -3.33
C MET A 557 -12.07 -14.60 -3.06
N ILE A 558 -11.01 -14.97 -3.78
CA ILE A 558 -10.30 -16.24 -3.56
C ILE A 558 -9.70 -16.29 -2.15
N ALA A 559 -8.97 -15.25 -1.75
CA ALA A 559 -8.31 -15.16 -0.46
C ALA A 559 -9.31 -15.16 0.70
N GLY A 560 -10.39 -14.36 0.61
CA GLY A 560 -11.46 -14.32 1.61
C GLY A 560 -12.16 -15.67 1.76
N THR A 561 -12.46 -16.36 0.65
CA THR A 561 -13.07 -17.69 0.69
C THR A 561 -12.16 -18.72 1.36
N ILE A 562 -10.86 -18.69 1.06
CA ILE A 562 -9.87 -19.59 1.69
C ILE A 562 -9.75 -19.29 3.18
N ALA A 563 -9.65 -18.01 3.56
CA ALA A 563 -9.56 -17.61 4.96
C ALA A 563 -10.79 -18.07 5.76
N ASN A 564 -12.01 -17.92 5.21
CA ASN A 564 -13.24 -18.39 5.85
C ASN A 564 -13.32 -19.91 6.01
N LYS A 565 -12.66 -20.68 5.14
CA LYS A 565 -12.58 -22.15 5.26
C LYS A 565 -11.60 -22.60 6.35
N VAL A 566 -10.60 -21.78 6.69
CA VAL A 566 -9.63 -22.10 7.74
C VAL A 566 -10.28 -21.95 9.12
N THR A 567 -10.90 -20.81 9.37
CA THR A 567 -11.59 -20.52 10.64
C THR A 567 -12.54 -19.35 10.43
N THR A 568 -13.42 -19.12 11.41
CA THR A 568 -14.33 -17.98 11.45
C THR A 568 -14.46 -17.48 12.89
N ILE A 569 -14.84 -16.21 13.03
CA ILE A 569 -15.28 -15.65 14.32
C ILE A 569 -16.80 -15.73 14.43
N GLU A 570 -17.31 -16.07 15.62
CA GLU A 570 -18.76 -16.00 15.86
C GLU A 570 -19.19 -14.55 16.01
N LYS A 571 -20.39 -14.23 15.51
CA LYS A 571 -20.95 -12.87 15.52
C LYS A 571 -20.83 -12.17 16.87
N ARG A 572 -21.15 -12.86 17.97
CA ARG A 572 -21.13 -12.30 19.33
C ARG A 572 -19.76 -11.85 19.84
N TYR A 573 -18.68 -12.28 19.19
CA TYR A 573 -17.28 -12.00 19.57
C TYR A 573 -16.58 -11.01 18.63
N MET A 574 -17.28 -10.52 17.59
CA MET A 574 -16.77 -9.45 16.74
C MET A 574 -16.59 -8.17 17.57
N TYR A 575 -15.60 -7.36 17.18
CA TYR A 575 -15.32 -6.04 17.77
C TYR A 575 -15.11 -6.03 19.30
N LYS A 576 -14.72 -7.16 19.91
CA LYS A 576 -14.53 -7.29 21.36
C LYS A 576 -13.13 -7.79 21.75
N ASP A 577 -12.39 -6.94 22.46
CA ASP A 577 -11.04 -7.23 22.95
C ASP A 577 -11.03 -8.37 23.97
N ASN A 578 -12.06 -8.48 24.81
CA ASN A 578 -12.15 -9.55 25.82
C ASN A 578 -12.28 -10.97 25.23
N THR A 579 -12.48 -11.09 23.92
CA THR A 579 -12.36 -12.36 23.18
C THR A 579 -10.91 -12.84 23.14
N PHE A 580 -9.95 -11.92 22.99
CA PHE A 580 -8.55 -12.23 22.71
C PHE A 580 -7.60 -11.84 23.83
N PHE A 581 -7.99 -10.89 24.66
CA PHE A 581 -7.16 -10.28 25.70
C PHE A 581 -7.76 -10.47 27.09
N GLN A 582 -6.87 -10.55 28.08
CA GLN A 582 -7.26 -10.26 29.46
C GLN A 582 -7.45 -8.75 29.56
N VAL A 583 -8.70 -8.33 29.72
CA VAL A 583 -9.06 -6.91 29.80
C VAL A 583 -9.07 -6.43 31.26
N PRO A 584 -8.81 -5.14 31.50
CA PRO A 584 -8.98 -4.53 32.82
C PRO A 584 -10.40 -4.69 33.38
N GLU A 585 -10.54 -4.58 34.70
CA GLU A 585 -11.83 -4.72 35.40
C GLU A 585 -12.86 -3.67 34.95
N ASP A 586 -12.41 -2.48 34.56
CA ASP A 586 -13.26 -1.38 34.09
C ASP A 586 -13.70 -1.49 32.62
N PHE A 587 -13.35 -2.59 31.93
CA PHE A 587 -13.75 -2.84 30.55
C PHE A 587 -15.27 -3.03 30.39
N GLN A 588 -15.94 -3.59 31.41
CA GLN A 588 -17.40 -3.84 31.39
C GLN A 588 -18.20 -2.75 32.12
N THR A 589 -17.63 -2.13 33.16
CA THR A 589 -18.36 -1.22 34.06
C THR A 589 -18.77 0.11 33.42
N GLN A 590 -18.14 0.53 32.31
CA GLN A 590 -18.53 1.78 31.64
C GLN A 590 -19.93 1.75 30.99
N GLU A 591 -20.53 0.58 30.79
CA GLU A 591 -21.91 0.46 30.26
C GLU A 591 -22.94 0.17 31.35
N GLU A 592 -22.61 -0.63 32.37
CA GLU A 592 -23.51 -0.87 33.51
C GLU A 592 -23.82 0.46 34.22
N HIS A 593 -22.83 1.34 34.37
CA HIS A 593 -23.04 2.63 35.03
C HIS A 593 -23.97 3.57 34.24
N ILE A 594 -24.01 3.49 32.91
CA ILE A 594 -24.88 4.34 32.06
C ILE A 594 -26.28 3.73 31.94
N ALA A 595 -26.38 2.39 31.84
CA ALA A 595 -27.65 1.69 31.85
C ALA A 595 -28.36 1.84 33.22
N ASP A 596 -27.61 1.80 34.32
CA ASP A 596 -28.15 2.04 35.66
C ASP A 596 -28.59 3.50 35.85
N ILE A 597 -27.86 4.46 35.26
CA ILE A 597 -28.28 5.88 35.29
C ILE A 597 -29.56 6.09 34.47
N HIS A 598 -29.69 5.50 33.27
CA HIS A 598 -30.91 5.64 32.49
C HIS A 598 -32.11 4.89 33.08
N MET A 599 -31.89 3.74 33.74
CA MET A 599 -32.95 3.08 34.51
C MET A 599 -33.35 3.90 35.74
N GLN A 600 -32.42 4.58 36.40
CA GLN A 600 -32.72 5.51 37.50
C GLN A 600 -33.46 6.76 37.01
N GLU A 601 -33.11 7.33 35.86
CA GLU A 601 -33.83 8.46 35.26
C GLU A 601 -35.26 8.06 34.81
N GLU A 602 -35.47 6.85 34.27
CA GLU A 602 -36.82 6.35 33.94
C GLU A 602 -37.65 6.01 35.19
N GLU A 603 -37.03 5.54 36.29
CA GLU A 603 -37.71 5.35 37.58
C GLU A 603 -38.08 6.69 38.24
N ASP A 604 -37.19 7.68 38.21
CA ASP A 604 -37.43 9.01 38.78
C ASP A 604 -38.49 9.80 37.98
N GLU A 605 -38.52 9.70 36.64
CA GLU A 605 -39.60 10.28 35.81
C GLU A 605 -40.95 9.55 35.99
N GLY A 606 -40.92 8.24 36.26
CA GLY A 606 -42.11 7.45 36.57
C GLY A 606 -42.73 7.80 37.92
N ASP A 607 -41.91 8.11 38.92
CA ASP A 607 -42.36 8.51 40.27
C ASP A 607 -42.83 9.98 40.32
N GLU A 608 -42.26 10.89 39.50
CA GLU A 608 -42.81 12.25 39.35
C GLU A 608 -44.14 12.29 38.57
N ALA A 609 -44.41 11.33 37.68
CA ALA A 609 -45.70 11.20 37.01
C ALA A 609 -46.80 10.56 37.90
N PHE A 610 -46.43 10.02 39.07
CA PHE A 610 -47.33 9.37 40.02
C PHE A 610 -47.73 10.23 41.24
N LEU A 611 -47.10 11.41 41.40
CA LEU A 611 -47.44 12.44 42.42
C LEU A 611 -48.29 13.56 41.82
#